data_AF-A0A8T6DKM3-F1
#
_entry.id   AF-A0A8T6DKM3-F1
#
_cell.length_a   1.000
_cell.length_b   1.000
_cell.length_c   1.000
_cell.angle_alpha   90.00
_cell.angle_beta   90.00
_cell.angle_gamma   90.00
#
_symmetry.space_group_name_H-M   'P 1'
#
loop_
_entity.id
_entity.type
_entity.pdbx_description
1 polymer ?
#
loop_
_entity_poly.entity_id
_entity_poly.type
_entity_poly.pdbx_seq_one_letter_code
_entity_poly.pdbx_strand_id
1 'polypeptide(L)'
;MSADSPEHAEKMQRESGAKFPIAYGVSRKEAESLGAWWSEDRGGFVQPTEFLLGRRGIVLGAMYASGPVGRMSADEALYAIRSRERRRTAG
;
A
#
# COMPACT_ATOMS: atom_id res chain seq x y z
N MET A 1 2.77 -1.22 4.14
CA MET A 1 3.55 -2.06 5.07
C MET A 1 4.90 -2.30 4.42
N SER A 2 6.00 -2.26 5.18
CA SER A 2 7.34 -2.57 4.67
C SER A 2 7.98 -3.73 5.43
N ALA A 3 9.14 -4.20 4.98
CA ALA A 3 9.93 -5.22 5.67
C ALA A 3 10.84 -4.63 6.76
N ASP A 4 10.71 -3.32 7.02
CA ASP A 4 11.53 -2.62 8.00
C ASP A 4 11.20 -3.02 9.44
N SER A 5 12.09 -2.64 10.36
CA SER A 5 11.89 -2.81 11.79
C SER A 5 10.86 -1.81 12.36
N PRO A 6 10.31 -2.09 13.56
CA PRO A 6 9.45 -1.15 14.27
C PRO A 6 10.09 0.24 14.44
N GLU A 7 11.38 0.29 14.77
CA GLU A 7 12.10 1.54 15.06
C GLU A 7 12.18 2.44 13.82
N HIS A 8 12.40 1.85 12.64
CA HIS A 8 12.37 2.58 11.37
C HIS A 8 10.97 3.10 11.03
N ALA A 9 9.93 2.31 11.28
CA ALA A 9 8.55 2.72 11.06
C ALA A 9 8.13 3.86 11.99
N GLU A 10 8.52 3.81 13.26
CA GLU A 10 8.29 4.90 14.22
C GLU A 10 9.03 6.19 13.82
N LYS A 11 10.28 6.06 13.37
CA LYS A 11 11.04 7.20 12.82
C LYS A 11 10.30 7.82 11.65
N MET A 12 9.87 7.00 10.68
CA MET A 12 9.09 7.46 9.52
C MET A 12 7.77 8.13 9.94
N GLN A 13 7.07 7.60 10.95
CA GLN A 13 5.85 8.20 11.47
C GLN A 13 6.09 9.61 12.00
N ARG A 14 7.17 9.79 12.78
CA ARG A 14 7.55 11.09 13.34
C ARG A 14 7.99 12.08 12.27
N GLU A 15 8.82 11.65 11.32
CA GLU A 15 9.40 12.52 10.29
C GLU A 15 8.38 12.93 9.22
N SER A 16 7.52 12.00 8.79
CA SER A 16 6.48 12.30 7.80
C SER A 16 5.27 13.05 8.38
N GLY A 17 5.09 13.02 9.71
CA GLY A 17 3.93 13.59 10.37
C GLY A 17 2.62 12.87 10.05
N ALA A 18 2.69 11.66 9.47
CA ALA A 18 1.52 10.85 9.12
C ALA A 18 0.57 10.71 10.32
N LYS A 19 -0.73 10.73 10.04
CA LYS A 19 -1.79 10.58 11.05
C LYS A 19 -2.46 9.21 11.00
N PHE A 20 -1.99 8.34 10.10
CA PHE A 20 -2.39 6.95 9.97
C PHE A 20 -1.24 6.04 10.39
N PRO A 21 -1.52 4.79 10.82
CA PRO A 21 -0.48 3.85 11.22
C PRO A 21 0.45 3.46 10.05
N ILE A 22 1.75 3.40 10.32
CA ILE A 22 2.74 2.82 9.40
C ILE A 22 3.05 1.39 9.85
N ALA A 23 2.58 0.42 9.08
CA ALA A 23 2.83 -0.99 9.32
C ALA A 23 4.24 -1.42 8.85
N TYR A 24 4.86 -2.36 9.57
CA TYR A 24 6.23 -2.82 9.40
C TYR A 24 6.34 -4.34 9.52
N GLY A 25 7.54 -4.90 9.30
CA GLY A 25 7.86 -6.30 9.56
C GLY A 25 7.23 -7.32 8.61
N VAL A 26 6.83 -6.94 7.40
CA VAL A 26 6.28 -7.91 6.43
C VAL A 26 7.33 -8.97 6.09
N SER A 27 6.95 -10.23 6.27
CA SER A 27 7.75 -11.37 5.83
C SER A 27 7.55 -11.64 4.34
N ARG A 28 8.51 -12.34 3.72
CA ARG A 28 8.37 -12.84 2.35
C ARG A 28 7.09 -13.66 2.16
N LYS A 29 6.76 -14.53 3.12
CA LYS A 29 5.55 -15.37 3.08
C LYS A 29 4.27 -14.53 3.05
N GLU A 30 4.22 -13.46 3.83
CA GLU A 30 3.07 -12.52 3.81
C GLU A 30 3.02 -11.75 2.50
N ALA A 31 4.16 -11.27 1.98
CA ALA A 31 4.22 -10.62 0.67
C ALA A 31 3.71 -11.55 -0.45
N GLU A 32 4.15 -12.80 -0.47
CA GLU A 32 3.68 -13.83 -1.42
C GLU A 32 2.17 -14.10 -1.28
N SER A 33 1.63 -14.10 -0.06
CA SER A 33 0.18 -14.26 0.17
C SER A 33 -0.66 -13.10 -0.40
N LEU A 34 -0.07 -11.91 -0.55
CA LEU A 34 -0.69 -10.74 -1.17
C LEU A 34 -0.49 -10.70 -2.70
N GLY A 35 0.28 -11.65 -3.25
CA GLY A 35 0.74 -11.64 -4.64
C GLY A 35 1.79 -10.56 -4.93
N ALA A 36 2.42 -10.01 -3.89
CA ALA A 36 3.45 -8.98 -4.02
C ALA A 36 4.77 -9.59 -4.53
N TRP A 37 5.51 -8.83 -5.33
CA TRP A 37 6.87 -9.22 -5.70
C TRP A 37 7.84 -8.98 -4.53
N TRP A 38 8.55 -10.03 -4.14
CA TRP A 38 9.67 -9.93 -3.22
C TRP A 38 10.96 -9.68 -3.99
N SER A 39 11.70 -8.66 -3.59
CA SER A 39 13.03 -8.35 -4.12
C SER A 39 14.09 -8.93 -3.20
N GLU A 40 14.99 -9.76 -3.73
CA GLU A 40 16.12 -10.33 -2.95
C GLU A 40 17.24 -9.31 -2.69
N ASP A 41 17.24 -8.20 -3.43
CA ASP A 41 18.25 -7.15 -3.29
C ASP A 41 18.24 -6.51 -1.90
N ARG A 42 19.42 -6.05 -1.46
CA ARG A 42 19.62 -5.28 -0.22
C ARG A 42 19.01 -5.92 1.04
N GLY A 43 19.05 -7.24 1.13
CA GLY A 43 18.58 -7.99 2.31
C GLY A 43 17.08 -8.30 2.30
N GLY A 44 16.39 -8.08 1.18
CA GLY A 44 14.99 -8.46 1.03
C GLY A 44 14.01 -7.31 1.27
N PHE A 45 13.15 -7.01 0.30
CA PHE A 45 12.05 -6.07 0.51
C PHE A 45 10.84 -6.37 -0.39
N VAL A 46 9.66 -6.00 0.09
CA VAL A 46 8.43 -6.06 -0.70
C VAL A 46 8.40 -4.90 -1.71
N GLN A 47 8.12 -5.20 -2.97
CA GLN A 47 7.87 -4.19 -4.00
C GLN A 47 6.48 -3.54 -3.81
N PRO A 48 6.25 -2.32 -4.33
CA PRO A 48 4.98 -1.63 -4.13
C PRO A 48 3.78 -2.48 -4.53
N THR A 49 2.89 -2.69 -3.57
CA THR A 49 1.64 -3.43 -3.71
C THR A 49 0.57 -2.65 -2.96
N GLU A 50 -0.39 -2.11 -3.68
CA GLU A 50 -1.35 -1.13 -3.16
C GLU A 50 -2.78 -1.60 -3.39
N PHE A 51 -3.64 -1.43 -2.38
CA PHE A 51 -5.04 -1.83 -2.43
C PHE A 51 -5.96 -0.67 -2.05
N LEU A 52 -6.99 -0.44 -2.85
CA LEU A 52 -8.15 0.36 -2.44
C LEU A 52 -9.20 -0.58 -1.86
N LEU A 53 -9.46 -0.45 -0.57
CA LEU A 53 -10.41 -1.30 0.14
C LEU A 53 -11.74 -0.58 0.36
N GLY A 54 -12.82 -1.29 0.11
CA GLY A 54 -14.18 -0.92 0.48
C GLY A 54 -14.52 -1.39 1.89
N ARG A 55 -15.78 -1.17 2.28
CA ARG A 55 -16.29 -1.67 3.57
C ARG A 55 -16.13 -3.20 3.65
N ARG A 56 -15.84 -3.69 4.85
CA ARG A 56 -15.71 -5.14 5.14
C ARG A 56 -14.58 -5.84 4.36
N GLY A 57 -13.55 -5.10 3.94
CA GLY A 57 -12.35 -5.67 3.32
C GLY A 57 -12.50 -6.06 1.85
N ILE A 58 -13.54 -5.59 1.16
CA ILE A 58 -13.69 -5.83 -0.28
C ILE A 58 -12.61 -5.05 -1.05
N VAL A 59 -11.83 -5.73 -1.88
CA VAL A 59 -10.84 -5.07 -2.75
C VAL A 59 -11.58 -4.39 -3.91
N LEU A 60 -11.50 -3.06 -3.99
CA LEU A 60 -12.13 -2.24 -5.03
C LEU A 60 -11.16 -1.89 -6.17
N GLY A 61 -9.87 -2.05 -5.94
CA GLY A 61 -8.78 -1.84 -6.89
C GLY A 61 -7.46 -2.28 -6.28
N ALA A 62 -6.54 -2.71 -7.14
CA ALA A 62 -5.20 -3.10 -6.75
C ALA A 62 -4.18 -2.61 -7.79
N MET A 63 -2.97 -2.30 -7.35
CA MET A 63 -1.84 -1.95 -8.20
C MET A 63 -0.60 -2.68 -7.70
N TYR A 64 0.13 -3.28 -8.64
CA TYR A 64 1.39 -3.98 -8.41
C TYR A 64 2.45 -3.33 -9.29
N ALA A 65 3.60 -2.99 -8.71
CA ALA A 65 4.70 -2.37 -9.42
C ALA A 65 6.03 -3.02 -9.06
N SER A 66 6.98 -2.96 -9.98
CA SER A 66 8.38 -3.30 -9.75
C SER A 66 9.25 -2.07 -10.01
N GLY A 67 10.07 -1.68 -9.04
CA GLY A 67 10.98 -0.53 -9.20
C GLY A 67 10.30 0.84 -9.02
N PRO A 68 10.74 1.89 -9.75
CA PRO A 68 10.26 3.25 -9.52
C PRO A 68 8.94 3.60 -10.22
N VAL A 69 8.48 2.80 -11.19
CA VAL A 69 7.35 3.13 -12.07
C VAL A 69 6.05 2.52 -11.57
N GLY A 70 4.92 3.19 -11.81
CA GLY A 70 3.58 2.58 -11.74
C GLY A 70 2.84 2.76 -10.42
N ARG A 71 3.38 3.52 -9.47
CA ARG A 71 2.73 3.77 -8.17
C ARG A 71 1.55 4.72 -8.33
N MET A 72 0.49 4.49 -7.56
CA MET A 72 -0.67 5.38 -7.54
C MET A 72 -0.32 6.64 -6.74
N SER A 73 -0.49 7.80 -7.36
CA SER A 73 -0.41 9.08 -6.67
C SER A 73 -1.61 9.28 -5.74
N ALA A 74 -1.48 10.20 -4.78
CA ALA A 74 -2.59 10.57 -3.90
C ALA A 74 -3.79 11.11 -4.70
N ASP A 75 -3.55 11.89 -5.77
CA ASP A 75 -4.59 12.45 -6.62
C ASP A 75 -5.35 11.37 -7.41
N GLU A 76 -4.63 10.36 -7.93
CA GLU A 76 -5.25 9.21 -8.60
C GLU A 76 -6.10 8.38 -7.63
N ALA A 77 -5.63 8.17 -6.40
CA ALA A 77 -6.40 7.50 -5.36
C ALA A 77 -7.69 8.27 -5.03
N LEU A 78 -7.59 9.60 -4.83
CA LEU A 78 -8.74 10.47 -4.58
C LEU A 78 -9.73 10.46 -5.74
N TYR A 79 -9.24 10.52 -6.98
CA TYR A 79 -10.08 10.42 -8.16
C TYR A 79 -10.82 9.09 -8.22
N ALA A 80 -10.10 7.97 -8.00
CA ALA A 80 -10.67 6.62 -8.03
C ALA A 80 -11.76 6.43 -6.95
N ILE A 81 -11.56 6.97 -5.76
CA ILE A 81 -12.53 6.95 -4.65
C ILE A 81 -13.75 7.81 -4.99
N ARG A 82 -13.54 9.09 -5.33
CA ARG A 82 -14.64 10.03 -5.65
C ARG A 82 -15.50 9.54 -6.81
N SER A 83 -14.87 8.98 -7.84
CA SER A 83 -15.55 8.42 -9.01
C SER A 83 -16.46 7.25 -8.63
N ARG A 84 -16.02 6.38 -7.70
CA ARG A 84 -16.83 5.26 -7.19
C ARG A 84 -17.99 5.74 -6.32
N GLU A 85 -17.75 6.66 -5.39
CA GLU A 85 -18.81 7.20 -4.53
C GLU A 85 -19.91 7.89 -5.34
N ARG A 86 -19.55 8.68 -6.36
CA ARG A 86 -20.53 9.30 -7.28
C ARG A 86 -21.43 8.27 -7.97
N ARG A 87 -20.85 7.15 -8.45
CA ARG A 87 -21.64 6.08 -9.08
C ARG A 87 -22.58 5.38 -8.09
N ARG A 88 -22.16 5.26 -6.82
CA ARG A 88 -23.00 4.65 -5.77
C ARG A 88 -24.22 5.50 -5.40
N THR A 89 -24.12 6.83 -5.49
CA THR A 89 -25.22 7.75 -5.13
C THR A 89 -26.12 8.11 -6.31
N ALA A 90 -25.69 7.83 -7.54
CA ALA A 90 -26.43 8.16 -8.76
C ALA A 90 -27.41 7.05 -9.21
N GLY A 91 -27.41 5.91 -8.53
CA GLY A 91 -28.42 4.84 -8.66
C GLY A 91 -29.22 4.72 -7.39
#